data_AF-A0A2Z6P6U3-F1
#
_entry.id   AF-A0A2Z6P6U3-F1
#
_cell.length_a   1.000
_cell.length_b   1.000
_cell.length_c   1.000
_cell.angle_alpha   90.00
_cell.angle_beta   90.00
_cell.angle_gamma   90.00
#
_symmetry.space_group_name_H-M   'P 1'
#
loop_
_entity.id
_entity.type
_entity.pdbx_description
1 polymer ?
#
loop_
_entity_poly.entity_id
_entity_poly.type
_entity_poly.pdbx_seq_one_letter_code
_entity_poly.pdbx_strand_id
1 'polypeptide(L)'
;MASETPSPSSPKLVYLIRGTHAPHDIQKKLHQKKHNSADQIIARARCVVVEKEDYSNTTCEHCGSGDNPEELMLCEKCDNGFHMKCVRPIVVRIPIGSWICPNCSCTKKETKFTKKKILDFFGIGMVDFRMNVSSPHEAKRHRRRSKPLVLQKKRRRLLPFVPTTDLSRRLTQMASLASALTSLNIDYTLEADDPIKDMTFIAEYTGDVDYLKKREFDDCDSMMTLLLAEECASSLVICADKRANIARFISGINNHTPEGKKKQNSKFVRYAVDGECRVFLVAIRNIFEGEKLYCNYNGHENKYPTDNFV
;
A
#
# COMPACT_ATOMS: atom_id res chain seq x y z
N MET A 1 -0.97 58.97 23.47
CA MET A 1 -1.86 57.79 23.32
C MET A 1 -1.91 57.42 21.85
N ALA A 2 -1.25 56.33 21.48
CA ALA A 2 -1.55 55.54 20.30
C ALA A 2 -0.91 54.18 20.57
N SER A 3 -1.74 53.26 21.03
CA SER A 3 -1.42 51.89 21.40
C SER A 3 -1.24 51.05 20.13
N GLU A 4 -0.06 50.43 20.01
CA GLU A 4 0.25 49.41 19.03
C GLU A 4 -0.52 48.12 19.36
N THR A 5 -1.17 47.55 18.34
CA THR A 5 -1.67 46.18 18.33
C THR A 5 -0.91 45.41 17.26
N PRO A 6 -0.23 44.29 17.58
CA PRO A 6 0.21 43.34 16.57
C PRO A 6 -0.90 42.31 16.33
N SER A 7 -1.38 42.25 15.09
CA SER A 7 -2.23 41.17 14.58
C SER A 7 -1.38 39.92 14.25
N PRO A 8 -1.97 38.71 14.34
CA PRO A 8 -1.22 37.48 14.53
C PRO A 8 -0.58 36.95 13.24
N SER A 9 0.67 36.52 13.41
CA SER A 9 1.45 35.68 12.50
C SER A 9 0.65 34.46 12.04
N SER A 10 0.57 34.31 10.72
CA SER A 10 0.16 33.10 10.01
C SER A 10 1.04 31.89 10.39
N PRO A 11 0.48 30.77 10.86
CA PRO A 11 1.17 29.48 10.84
C PRO A 11 0.87 28.75 9.52
N LYS A 12 1.64 27.69 9.17
CA LYS A 12 1.36 26.57 8.22
C LYS A 12 2.36 26.47 7.03
N LEU A 13 2.76 25.31 6.46
CA LEU A 13 2.35 23.91 6.54
C LEU A 13 3.37 23.02 5.77
N VAL A 14 3.30 21.70 5.97
CA VAL A 14 3.93 20.61 5.18
C VAL A 14 3.24 20.52 3.80
N TYR A 15 4.00 20.49 2.69
CA TYR A 15 3.41 20.55 1.33
C TYR A 15 3.68 19.30 0.47
N LEU A 16 2.65 18.89 -0.28
CA LEU A 16 2.78 18.31 -1.62
C LEU A 16 2.93 19.49 -2.60
N ILE A 17 4.05 19.59 -3.32
CA ILE A 17 4.30 20.71 -4.25
C ILE A 17 3.68 20.40 -5.63
N ARG A 18 2.90 21.36 -6.17
CA ARG A 18 2.46 21.36 -7.58
C ARG A 18 3.68 21.52 -8.50
N GLY A 19 3.95 20.51 -9.33
CA GLY A 19 4.94 20.61 -10.40
C GLY A 19 4.45 21.49 -11.56
N THR A 20 5.38 22.19 -12.21
CA THR A 20 5.14 23.01 -13.40
C THR A 20 5.08 22.15 -14.68
N HIS A 21 4.17 22.53 -15.56
CA HIS A 21 3.73 21.87 -16.80
C HIS A 21 4.80 21.22 -17.69
N ALA A 22 4.42 20.09 -18.31
CA ALA A 22 4.94 19.64 -19.61
C ALA A 22 3.86 19.87 -20.70
N PRO A 23 4.22 20.26 -21.95
CA PRO A 23 3.25 20.53 -22.99
C PRO A 23 2.67 19.24 -23.58
N HIS A 24 1.34 19.20 -23.72
CA HIS A 24 0.64 18.23 -24.55
C HIS A 24 0.52 18.78 -25.98
N ASP A 25 1.18 18.14 -26.95
CA ASP A 25 0.80 18.27 -28.35
C ASP A 25 0.76 16.89 -29.02
N ILE A 26 -0.44 16.34 -29.13
CA ILE A 26 -0.76 15.25 -30.07
C ILE A 26 -2.14 15.55 -30.63
N GLN A 27 -2.17 16.15 -31.83
CA GLN A 27 -3.36 16.17 -32.67
C GLN A 27 -3.76 14.72 -33.01
N LYS A 28 -4.84 14.21 -32.39
CA LYS A 28 -5.51 12.98 -32.84
C LYS A 28 -6.91 13.33 -33.34
N LYS A 29 -7.15 13.07 -34.63
CA LYS A 29 -8.45 13.15 -35.28
C LYS A 29 -9.47 12.30 -34.52
N LEU A 30 -10.45 12.96 -33.92
CA LEU A 30 -11.57 12.31 -33.24
C LEU A 30 -12.50 11.67 -34.29
N HIS A 31 -12.46 10.34 -34.42
CA HIS A 31 -13.57 9.62 -35.05
C HIS A 31 -14.69 9.52 -34.01
N GLN A 32 -15.76 10.29 -34.19
CA GLN A 32 -16.95 10.19 -33.36
C GLN A 32 -17.62 8.83 -33.60
N LYS A 33 -17.42 7.89 -32.68
CA LYS A 33 -18.28 6.71 -32.60
C LYS A 33 -19.63 7.15 -32.03
N LYS A 34 -20.70 6.97 -32.81
CA LYS A 34 -22.09 7.17 -32.36
C LYS A 34 -22.37 6.19 -31.22
N HIS A 35 -22.51 6.69 -30.00
CA HIS A 35 -23.04 5.91 -28.88
C HIS A 35 -24.58 5.95 -28.92
N ASN A 36 -25.21 4.81 -28.67
CA ASN A 36 -26.67 4.75 -28.52
C ASN A 36 -27.08 5.43 -27.20
N SER A 37 -28.21 6.14 -27.20
CA SER A 37 -28.70 6.79 -25.98
C SER A 37 -29.02 5.77 -24.89
N ALA A 38 -28.95 6.20 -23.63
CA ALA A 38 -29.32 5.38 -22.47
C ALA A 38 -30.72 4.77 -22.63
N ASP A 39 -31.66 5.51 -23.22
CA ASP A 39 -33.03 5.05 -23.48
C ASP A 39 -33.08 3.85 -24.43
N GLN A 40 -32.22 3.81 -25.45
CA GLN A 40 -32.14 2.66 -26.36
C GLN A 40 -31.51 1.42 -25.73
N ILE A 41 -30.63 1.61 -24.74
CA ILE A 41 -30.01 0.52 -24.00
C ILE A 41 -31.03 -0.11 -23.05
N ILE A 42 -31.82 0.73 -22.36
CA ILE A 42 -32.87 0.29 -21.43
C ILE A 42 -33.98 -0.44 -22.18
N ALA A 43 -34.39 0.03 -23.36
CA ALA A 43 -35.44 -0.60 -24.17
C ALA A 43 -35.05 -1.99 -24.72
N ARG A 44 -33.76 -2.31 -24.83
CA ARG A 44 -33.25 -3.58 -25.36
C ARG A 44 -32.87 -4.60 -24.29
N ALA A 45 -32.66 -4.16 -23.05
CA ALA A 45 -32.33 -5.05 -21.94
C ALA A 45 -33.57 -5.87 -21.56
N ARG A 46 -33.50 -7.21 -21.70
CA ARG A 46 -34.52 -8.09 -21.14
C ARG A 46 -34.34 -8.13 -19.62
N CYS A 47 -35.14 -7.38 -18.88
CA CYS A 47 -35.23 -7.55 -17.44
C CYS A 47 -35.88 -8.90 -17.14
N VAL A 48 -35.14 -9.79 -16.48
CA VAL A 48 -35.70 -10.99 -15.86
C VAL A 48 -36.42 -10.53 -14.60
N VAL A 49 -37.75 -10.57 -14.62
CA VAL A 49 -38.56 -10.42 -13.40
C VAL A 49 -38.40 -11.73 -12.64
N VAL A 50 -37.57 -11.73 -11.59
CA VAL A 50 -37.53 -12.83 -10.63
C VAL A 50 -38.70 -12.61 -9.68
N GLU A 51 -39.61 -13.58 -9.62
CA GLU A 51 -40.74 -13.55 -8.70
C GLU A 51 -40.24 -13.51 -7.25
N LYS A 52 -40.90 -12.72 -6.40
CA LYS A 52 -40.54 -12.58 -4.99
C LYS A 52 -41.18 -13.71 -4.20
N GLU A 53 -40.41 -14.72 -3.79
CA GLU A 53 -40.80 -15.53 -2.64
C GLU A 53 -40.62 -14.69 -1.36
N ASP A 54 -41.66 -14.66 -0.52
CA ASP A 54 -41.75 -13.86 0.70
C ASP A 54 -40.85 -14.42 1.82
N TYR A 55 -39.55 -14.08 1.82
CA TYR A 55 -38.62 -14.30 2.93
C TYR A 55 -38.82 -13.28 4.07
N SER A 56 -40.07 -12.98 4.42
CA SER A 56 -40.46 -11.87 5.31
C SER A 56 -40.11 -12.06 6.80
N ASN A 57 -39.49 -13.19 7.17
CA ASN A 57 -39.20 -13.52 8.56
C ASN A 57 -37.70 -13.76 8.85
N THR A 58 -36.81 -13.41 7.91
CA THR A 58 -35.37 -13.61 8.10
C THR A 58 -34.77 -12.44 8.88
N THR A 59 -34.27 -12.71 10.08
CA THR A 59 -33.58 -11.71 10.93
C THR A 59 -32.07 -11.79 10.77
N CYS A 60 -31.37 -10.70 11.08
CA CYS A 60 -29.92 -10.69 11.08
C CYS A 60 -29.36 -11.37 12.33
N GLU A 61 -28.49 -12.35 12.15
CA GLU A 61 -27.83 -13.08 13.25
C GLU A 61 -26.95 -12.22 14.16
N HIS A 62 -26.45 -11.10 13.67
CA HIS A 62 -25.53 -10.25 14.44
C HIS A 62 -26.26 -9.21 15.30
N CYS A 63 -27.33 -8.59 14.78
CA CYS A 63 -28.08 -7.56 15.51
C CYS A 63 -29.47 -8.02 15.99
N GLY A 64 -29.93 -9.21 15.57
CA GLY A 64 -31.24 -9.76 15.89
C GLY A 64 -32.42 -9.08 15.21
N SER A 65 -32.19 -8.02 14.43
CA SER A 65 -33.26 -7.25 13.78
C SER A 65 -33.55 -7.75 12.35
N GLY A 66 -34.83 -7.69 11.95
CA GLY A 66 -35.30 -7.90 10.57
C GLY A 66 -35.45 -6.60 9.77
N ASP A 67 -35.06 -5.45 10.32
CA ASP A 67 -35.11 -4.15 9.64
C ASP A 67 -34.18 -4.13 8.42
N ASN A 68 -34.44 -3.29 7.42
CA ASN A 68 -33.62 -3.17 6.19
C ASN A 68 -33.40 -4.52 5.46
N PRO A 69 -34.46 -5.21 5.02
CA PRO A 69 -34.35 -6.49 4.31
C PRO A 69 -33.58 -6.37 2.99
N GLU A 70 -33.54 -5.18 2.38
CA GLU A 70 -32.77 -4.90 1.15
C GLU A 70 -31.25 -4.95 1.36
N GLU A 71 -30.77 -4.76 2.58
CA GLU A 71 -29.35 -4.84 2.95
C GLU A 71 -29.00 -6.16 3.65
N LEU A 72 -29.94 -7.11 3.70
CA LEU A 72 -29.78 -8.40 4.37
C LEU A 72 -29.32 -9.46 3.36
N MET A 73 -28.20 -10.11 3.65
CA MET A 73 -27.58 -11.14 2.81
C MET A 73 -27.68 -12.50 3.47
N LEU A 74 -27.94 -13.54 2.67
CA LEU A 74 -28.00 -14.92 3.14
C LEU A 74 -26.65 -15.62 2.95
N CYS A 75 -26.24 -16.40 3.94
CA CYS A 75 -25.07 -17.25 3.81
C CYS A 75 -25.39 -18.54 3.05
N GLU A 76 -24.65 -18.87 1.99
CA GLU A 76 -24.88 -20.10 1.22
C GLU A 76 -24.59 -21.43 1.97
N LYS A 77 -23.99 -21.37 3.16
CA LYS A 77 -23.65 -22.56 3.94
C LYS A 77 -24.61 -22.85 5.09
N CYS A 78 -25.25 -21.83 5.63
CA CYS A 78 -26.12 -21.97 6.80
C CYS A 78 -27.45 -21.24 6.66
N ASP A 79 -27.71 -20.62 5.50
CA ASP A 79 -28.92 -19.88 5.13
C ASP A 79 -29.32 -18.72 6.07
N ASN A 80 -28.51 -18.43 7.09
CA ASN A 80 -28.75 -17.33 8.01
C ASN A 80 -28.53 -15.96 7.36
N GLY A 81 -29.34 -14.98 7.80
CA GLY A 81 -29.31 -13.59 7.36
C GLY A 81 -28.28 -12.73 8.09
N PHE A 82 -27.61 -11.84 7.36
CA PHE A 82 -26.68 -10.86 7.90
C PHE A 82 -26.84 -9.52 7.17
N HIS A 83 -27.04 -8.42 7.89
CA HIS A 83 -26.93 -7.11 7.27
C HIS A 83 -25.50 -6.87 6.80
N MET A 84 -25.39 -6.23 5.64
CA MET A 84 -24.13 -5.75 5.07
C MET A 84 -23.25 -4.98 6.07
N LYS A 85 -23.86 -4.15 6.92
CA LYS A 85 -23.20 -3.34 7.96
C LYS A 85 -22.85 -4.14 9.23
N CYS A 86 -23.49 -5.29 9.42
CA CYS A 86 -23.30 -6.16 10.58
C CYS A 86 -22.19 -7.20 10.38
N VAL A 87 -21.74 -7.43 9.14
CA VAL A 87 -20.60 -8.29 8.83
C VAL A 87 -19.28 -7.56 9.09
N ARG A 88 -18.23 -8.31 9.45
CA ARG A 88 -16.84 -7.82 9.51
C ARG A 88 -15.95 -8.66 8.59
N PRO A 89 -15.25 -8.05 7.61
CA PRO A 89 -15.29 -6.62 7.24
C PRO A 89 -16.66 -6.17 6.71
N ILE A 90 -16.98 -4.87 6.85
CA ILE A 90 -18.27 -4.31 6.41
C ILE A 90 -18.38 -4.47 4.89
N VAL A 91 -19.53 -4.97 4.44
CA VAL A 91 -19.85 -5.11 3.03
C VAL A 91 -20.58 -3.85 2.58
N VAL A 92 -20.09 -3.18 1.52
CA VAL A 92 -20.65 -1.89 1.06
C VAL A 92 -21.63 -2.04 -0.11
N ARG A 93 -21.65 -3.20 -0.77
CA ARG A 93 -22.61 -3.59 -1.83
C ARG A 93 -22.88 -5.09 -1.75
N ILE A 94 -24.10 -5.52 -2.07
CA ILE A 94 -24.42 -6.95 -2.18
C ILE A 94 -23.43 -7.59 -3.16
N PRO A 95 -22.66 -8.61 -2.75
CA PRO A 95 -21.68 -9.25 -3.60
C PRO A 95 -22.38 -9.93 -4.77
N ILE A 96 -21.76 -9.85 -5.95
CA ILE A 96 -22.24 -10.57 -7.14
C ILE A 96 -21.78 -12.01 -7.00
N GLY A 97 -22.72 -12.92 -6.74
CA GLY A 97 -22.45 -14.35 -6.54
C GLY A 97 -22.49 -14.77 -5.06
N SER A 98 -21.86 -15.91 -4.78
CA SER A 98 -21.96 -16.61 -3.51
C SER A 98 -21.32 -15.88 -2.33
N TRP A 99 -22.04 -15.76 -1.22
CA TRP A 99 -21.52 -15.18 0.03
C TRP A 99 -21.59 -16.17 1.19
N ILE A 100 -20.51 -16.24 1.97
CA ILE A 100 -20.36 -17.12 3.12
C ILE A 100 -20.09 -16.27 4.37
N CYS A 101 -20.88 -16.47 5.41
CA CYS A 101 -20.76 -15.71 6.65
C CYS A 101 -19.45 -16.02 7.42
N PRO A 102 -19.00 -15.11 8.29
CA PRO A 102 -17.81 -15.31 9.11
C PRO A 102 -17.82 -16.60 9.94
N ASN A 103 -19.00 -17.04 10.40
CA ASN A 103 -19.11 -18.29 11.15
C ASN A 103 -18.81 -19.51 10.27
N CYS A 104 -19.24 -19.47 9.01
CA CYS A 104 -19.06 -20.55 8.05
C CYS A 104 -17.71 -20.50 7.32
N SER A 105 -17.02 -19.35 7.31
CA SER A 105 -15.66 -19.21 6.79
C SER A 105 -14.60 -19.71 7.77
N CYS A 106 -14.85 -19.65 9.09
CA CYS A 106 -13.93 -20.09 10.15
C CYS A 106 -13.92 -21.61 10.45
N THR A 107 -14.54 -22.45 9.62
CA THR A 107 -14.55 -23.92 9.82
C THR A 107 -13.25 -24.63 9.41
N LYS A 108 -12.24 -23.90 8.92
CA LYS A 108 -10.86 -24.38 8.94
C LYS A 108 -10.27 -24.07 10.31
N LYS A 109 -9.82 -25.09 11.04
CA LYS A 109 -9.18 -24.98 12.35
C LYS A 109 -7.92 -24.11 12.27
N GLU A 110 -8.08 -22.79 12.35
CA GLU A 110 -6.99 -21.87 12.63
C GLU A 110 -6.80 -21.82 14.15
N THR A 111 -5.66 -22.34 14.60
CA THR A 111 -5.24 -22.28 16.00
C THR A 111 -5.18 -20.83 16.45
N LYS A 112 -6.04 -20.49 17.43
CA LYS A 112 -6.21 -19.15 18.00
C LYS A 112 -4.87 -18.49 18.34
N PHE A 113 -4.56 -17.38 17.68
CA PHE A 113 -3.43 -16.51 18.04
C PHE A 113 -3.77 -15.76 19.34
N THR A 114 -3.21 -16.19 20.47
CA THR A 114 -3.31 -15.42 21.71
C THR A 114 -2.49 -14.14 21.58
N LYS A 115 -3.13 -12.99 21.86
CA LYS A 115 -2.60 -11.61 21.80
C LYS A 115 -1.34 -11.31 22.65
N LYS A 116 -0.63 -12.33 23.16
CA LYS A 116 0.57 -12.20 23.99
C LYS A 116 1.90 -12.15 23.20
N LYS A 117 1.92 -12.41 21.89
CA LYS A 117 3.18 -12.58 21.12
C LYS A 117 3.64 -11.39 20.27
N ILE A 118 2.96 -10.24 20.30
CA ILE A 118 3.50 -9.01 19.66
C ILE A 118 4.59 -8.34 20.52
N LEU A 119 4.59 -8.56 21.84
CA LEU A 119 5.60 -7.98 22.74
C LEU A 119 6.97 -8.69 22.69
N ASP A 120 7.04 -9.93 22.19
CA ASP A 120 8.30 -10.68 22.09
C ASP A 120 9.08 -10.45 20.77
N PHE A 121 8.55 -9.64 19.83
CA PHE A 121 9.20 -9.43 18.52
C PHE A 121 10.15 -8.21 18.49
N PHE A 122 9.95 -7.23 19.36
CA PHE A 122 10.87 -6.11 19.56
C PHE A 122 11.42 -6.16 20.97
N GLY A 123 12.51 -6.92 21.17
CA GLY A 123 13.14 -7.11 22.47
C GLY A 123 13.56 -5.81 23.16
N ILE A 124 12.62 -5.18 23.88
CA ILE A 124 12.88 -4.20 24.93
C ILE A 124 12.66 -4.96 26.24
N GLY A 125 13.67 -5.72 26.62
CA GLY A 125 13.81 -6.20 27.99
C GLY A 125 14.53 -5.13 28.81
N MET A 126 13.86 -4.60 29.84
CA MET A 126 14.52 -3.85 30.91
C MET A 126 15.69 -4.68 31.44
N VAL A 127 16.89 -4.12 31.37
CA VAL A 127 18.06 -4.69 32.04
C VAL A 127 18.07 -4.20 33.48
N ASP A 128 17.69 -5.09 34.41
CA ASP A 128 17.96 -4.87 35.82
C ASP A 128 19.46 -5.09 36.09
N PHE A 129 20.05 -4.10 36.77
CA PHE A 129 21.38 -4.12 37.35
C PHE A 129 21.60 -5.36 38.22
N ARG A 130 22.56 -6.22 37.87
CA ARG A 130 23.41 -6.92 38.86
C ARG A 130 24.83 -7.11 38.35
N MET A 131 25.76 -6.48 39.06
CA MET A 131 27.18 -6.81 39.09
C MET A 131 27.36 -8.28 39.46
N ASN A 132 28.30 -8.98 38.81
CA ASN A 132 29.26 -9.82 39.53
C ASN A 132 30.47 -10.23 38.69
N VAL A 133 31.59 -10.15 39.37
CA VAL A 133 32.97 -10.47 38.99
C VAL A 133 33.18 -11.98 38.89
N SER A 134 33.93 -12.47 37.89
CA SER A 134 34.86 -13.61 38.04
C SER A 134 35.91 -13.65 36.90
N SER A 135 37.18 -13.63 37.29
CA SER A 135 38.35 -14.24 36.62
C SER A 135 38.35 -15.78 36.94
N PRO A 136 39.21 -16.70 36.44
CA PRO A 136 40.44 -16.59 35.63
C PRO A 136 40.65 -17.65 34.49
N HIS A 137 41.73 -17.45 33.73
CA HIS A 137 42.65 -18.41 33.09
C HIS A 137 42.10 -19.70 32.42
N GLU A 138 42.35 -19.84 31.11
CA GLU A 138 43.46 -20.67 30.59
C GLU A 138 43.55 -20.63 29.06
N ALA A 139 44.78 -20.45 28.58
CA ALA A 139 45.12 -20.36 27.18
C ALA A 139 45.27 -21.77 26.57
N LYS A 140 44.48 -22.08 25.54
CA LYS A 140 44.83 -23.13 24.57
C LYS A 140 44.79 -22.57 23.15
N ARG A 141 45.99 -22.35 22.61
CA ARG A 141 46.27 -21.91 21.25
C ARG A 141 45.80 -22.98 20.26
N HIS A 142 44.59 -22.83 19.72
CA HIS A 142 44.16 -23.59 18.55
C HIS A 142 44.65 -22.91 17.27
N ARG A 143 45.47 -23.68 16.54
CA ARG A 143 46.09 -23.42 15.24
C ARG A 143 45.10 -22.75 14.27
N ARG A 144 45.45 -21.56 13.76
CA ARG A 144 44.67 -20.82 12.76
C ARG A 144 44.56 -21.66 11.48
N ARG A 145 43.38 -22.21 11.22
CA ARG A 145 43.00 -22.67 9.88
C ARG A 145 42.55 -21.43 9.10
N SER A 146 43.27 -21.09 8.05
CA SER A 146 42.94 -20.00 7.13
C SER A 146 41.56 -20.26 6.53
N LYS A 147 40.51 -19.67 7.11
CA LYS A 147 39.20 -19.63 6.47
C LYS A 147 39.31 -18.63 5.31
N PRO A 148 38.74 -18.92 4.12
CA PRO A 148 38.63 -17.90 3.10
C PRO A 148 37.89 -16.71 3.72
N LEU A 149 38.40 -15.49 3.50
CA LEU A 149 37.73 -14.26 3.85
C LEU A 149 36.48 -14.12 2.98
N VAL A 150 35.48 -14.97 3.21
CA VAL A 150 34.11 -14.62 2.86
C VAL A 150 33.77 -13.51 3.84
N LEU A 151 33.89 -12.27 3.38
CA LEU A 151 33.24 -11.15 4.01
C LEU A 151 31.76 -11.51 4.05
N GLN A 152 31.30 -12.09 5.15
CA GLN A 152 29.89 -12.20 5.45
C GLN A 152 29.42 -10.75 5.53
N LYS A 153 28.93 -10.21 4.40
CA LYS A 153 28.32 -8.88 4.33
C LYS A 153 27.31 -8.88 5.46
N LYS A 154 27.61 -8.11 6.51
CA LYS A 154 26.77 -7.98 7.69
C LYS A 154 25.37 -7.69 7.17
N ARG A 155 24.43 -8.62 7.37
CA ARG A 155 23.07 -8.50 6.83
C ARG A 155 22.53 -7.15 7.31
N ARG A 156 22.39 -6.19 6.39
CA ARG A 156 21.80 -4.89 6.71
C ARG A 156 20.36 -5.17 7.09
N ARG A 157 20.01 -4.91 8.36
CA ARG A 157 18.66 -5.13 8.87
C ARG A 157 17.79 -3.95 8.46
N LEU A 158 16.55 -4.21 8.08
CA LEU A 158 15.56 -3.16 7.88
C LEU A 158 15.32 -2.44 9.21
N LEU A 159 15.26 -1.13 9.17
CA LEU A 159 14.87 -0.29 10.29
C LEU A 159 13.38 0.00 10.20
N PRO A 160 12.64 0.00 11.32
CA PRO A 160 11.26 0.44 11.33
C PRO A 160 11.19 1.95 11.10
N PHE A 161 10.20 2.41 10.34
CA PHE A 161 9.84 3.82 10.34
C PHE A 161 9.27 4.21 11.71
N VAL A 162 9.69 5.36 12.22
CA VAL A 162 9.20 5.91 13.50
C VAL A 162 8.31 7.10 13.18
N PRO A 163 6.97 6.99 13.35
CA PRO A 163 6.07 8.10 13.12
C PRO A 163 6.33 9.27 14.06
N THR A 164 6.02 10.49 13.61
CA THR A 164 6.07 11.68 14.46
C THR A 164 5.23 11.51 15.73
N THR A 165 5.73 11.98 16.88
CA THR A 165 4.99 11.98 18.15
C THR A 165 3.89 13.03 18.19
N ASP A 166 3.98 14.08 17.37
CA ASP A 166 2.97 15.13 17.27
C ASP A 166 1.73 14.60 16.53
N LEU A 167 0.61 14.51 17.25
CA LEU A 167 -0.67 14.05 16.71
C LEU A 167 -1.19 14.96 15.59
N SER A 168 -1.06 16.27 15.72
CA SER A 168 -1.53 17.24 14.72
C SER A 168 -0.73 17.15 13.44
N ARG A 169 0.59 16.96 13.56
CA ARG A 169 1.46 16.71 12.40
C ARG A 169 1.10 15.41 11.71
N ARG A 170 0.89 14.32 12.47
CA ARG A 170 0.46 13.02 11.92
C ARG A 170 -0.89 13.09 11.21
N LEU A 171 -1.86 13.81 11.78
CA LEU A 171 -3.17 14.01 11.16
C LEU A 171 -3.05 14.78 9.83
N THR A 172 -2.19 15.80 9.79
CA THR A 172 -1.88 16.54 8.55
C THR A 172 -1.27 15.63 7.48
N GLN A 173 -0.29 14.78 7.85
CA GLN A 173 0.32 13.81 6.93
C GLN A 173 -0.74 12.85 6.34
N MET A 174 -1.64 12.31 7.18
CA MET A 174 -2.70 11.41 6.73
C MET A 174 -3.75 12.12 5.87
N ALA A 175 -4.11 13.36 6.22
CA ALA A 175 -5.07 14.16 5.46
C ALA A 175 -4.52 14.49 4.05
N SER A 176 -3.25 14.83 3.95
CA SER A 176 -2.53 15.04 2.69
C SER A 176 -2.62 13.81 1.77
N LEU A 177 -2.37 12.61 2.32
CA LEU A 177 -2.52 11.36 1.57
C LEU A 177 -3.98 11.11 1.15
N ALA A 178 -4.95 11.35 2.03
CA ALA A 178 -6.36 11.18 1.71
C ALA A 178 -6.81 12.13 0.59
N SER A 179 -6.34 13.38 0.60
CA SER A 179 -6.57 14.33 -0.50
C SER A 179 -5.95 13.86 -1.81
N ALA A 180 -4.73 13.33 -1.78
CA ALA A 180 -4.06 12.79 -2.97
C ALA A 180 -4.80 11.58 -3.56
N LEU A 181 -5.26 10.65 -2.72
CA LEU A 181 -6.03 9.47 -3.14
C LEU A 181 -7.41 9.80 -3.71
N THR A 182 -8.00 10.94 -3.31
CA THR A 182 -9.34 11.37 -3.77
C THR A 182 -9.27 12.26 -5.02
N SER A 183 -8.11 12.84 -5.31
CA SER A 183 -7.96 13.78 -6.41
C SER A 183 -7.77 13.06 -7.74
N LEU A 184 -8.54 13.45 -8.74
CA LEU A 184 -8.38 12.96 -10.10
C LEU A 184 -7.47 13.92 -10.86
N ASN A 185 -6.48 13.37 -11.57
CA ASN A 185 -5.70 14.10 -12.59
C ASN A 185 -4.72 15.18 -12.07
N ILE A 186 -4.13 14.98 -10.88
CA ILE A 186 -3.09 15.85 -10.32
C ILE A 186 -1.86 15.02 -10.00
N ASP A 187 -0.69 15.50 -10.42
CA ASP A 187 0.58 14.88 -10.09
C ASP A 187 0.98 15.17 -8.64
N TYR A 188 1.40 14.13 -7.93
CA TYR A 188 1.83 14.20 -6.54
C TYR A 188 3.28 13.73 -6.41
N THR A 189 4.00 14.28 -5.43
CA THR A 189 5.38 13.89 -5.11
C THR A 189 5.51 13.63 -3.63
N LEU A 190 6.29 12.63 -3.23
CA LEU A 190 6.50 12.33 -1.81
C LEU A 190 7.72 13.06 -1.28
N GLU A 191 7.57 13.69 -0.12
CA GLU A 191 8.64 14.37 0.61
C GLU A 191 8.72 13.83 2.03
N ALA A 192 9.93 13.77 2.59
CA ALA A 192 10.15 13.35 3.96
C ALA A 192 9.80 14.48 4.94
N ASP A 193 8.77 14.29 5.77
CA ASP A 193 8.40 15.25 6.83
C ASP A 193 9.32 15.18 8.06
N ASP A 194 10.13 14.12 8.15
CA ASP A 194 11.14 13.91 9.18
C ASP A 194 12.35 13.21 8.55
N PRO A 195 13.55 13.30 9.14
CA PRO A 195 14.71 12.56 8.65
C PRO A 195 14.47 11.04 8.63
N ILE A 196 14.73 10.40 7.50
CA ILE A 196 14.62 8.94 7.33
C ILE A 196 16.02 8.34 7.23
N LYS A 197 16.32 7.37 8.08
CA LYS A 197 17.65 6.72 8.11
C LYS A 197 17.81 5.72 6.96
N ASP A 198 19.06 5.48 6.53
CA ASP A 198 19.39 4.36 5.64
C ASP A 198 18.80 3.04 6.16
N MET A 199 18.35 2.18 5.24
CA MET A 199 17.70 0.89 5.51
C MET A 199 16.32 0.99 6.19
N THR A 200 15.72 2.17 6.31
CA THR A 200 14.36 2.31 6.86
C THR A 200 13.32 1.79 5.88
N PHE A 201 12.44 0.93 6.36
CA PHE A 201 11.22 0.53 5.67
C PHE A 201 10.26 1.73 5.59
N ILE A 202 9.85 2.10 4.38
CA ILE A 202 8.99 3.26 4.15
C ILE A 202 7.53 2.83 3.99
N ALA A 203 7.26 1.94 3.04
CA ALA A 203 5.92 1.44 2.75
C ALA A 203 5.96 0.12 1.98
N GLU A 204 4.89 -0.66 2.04
CA GLU A 204 4.60 -1.72 1.07
C GLU A 204 3.96 -1.11 -0.18
N TYR A 205 4.27 -1.60 -1.36
CA TYR A 205 3.56 -1.20 -2.57
C TYR A 205 2.25 -2.00 -2.66
N THR A 206 1.13 -1.34 -2.35
CA THR A 206 -0.18 -2.01 -2.29
C THR A 206 -1.08 -1.59 -3.43
N GLY A 207 -1.86 -2.54 -3.94
CA GLY A 207 -2.92 -2.31 -4.91
C GLY A 207 -3.57 -3.62 -5.31
N ASP A 208 -4.39 -3.58 -6.35
CA ASP A 208 -5.05 -4.77 -6.87
C ASP A 208 -4.05 -5.66 -7.58
N VAL A 209 -3.96 -6.93 -7.19
CA VAL A 209 -3.10 -7.89 -7.87
C VAL A 209 -3.85 -8.49 -9.05
N ASP A 210 -3.23 -8.43 -10.22
CA ASP A 210 -3.77 -9.00 -11.45
C ASP A 210 -2.68 -9.66 -12.29
N TYR A 211 -3.09 -10.38 -13.33
CA TYR A 211 -2.17 -10.98 -14.29
C TYR A 211 -1.64 -9.91 -15.24
N LEU A 212 -0.32 -9.91 -15.46
CA LEU A 212 0.34 -8.95 -16.34
C LEU A 212 -0.28 -8.94 -17.75
N LYS A 213 -0.62 -10.13 -18.28
CA LYS A 213 -1.25 -10.29 -19.60
C LYS A 213 -2.60 -9.58 -19.73
N LYS A 214 -3.37 -9.45 -18.64
CA LYS A 214 -4.67 -8.77 -18.66
C LYS A 214 -4.55 -7.25 -18.71
N ARG A 215 -3.37 -6.71 -18.39
CA ARG A 215 -3.10 -5.28 -18.24
C ARG A 215 -2.20 -4.72 -19.36
N GLU A 216 -1.98 -5.47 -20.45
CA GLU A 216 -1.13 -5.05 -21.58
C GLU A 216 -1.59 -3.76 -22.26
N PHE A 217 -2.89 -3.48 -22.23
CA PHE A 217 -3.50 -2.28 -22.83
C PHE A 217 -4.05 -1.31 -21.77
N ASP A 218 -3.66 -1.50 -20.50
CA ASP A 218 -4.07 -0.63 -19.40
C ASP A 218 -3.30 0.70 -19.46
N ASP A 219 -3.98 1.82 -19.22
CA ASP A 219 -3.40 3.16 -19.19
C ASP A 219 -2.91 3.59 -17.80
N CYS A 220 -2.98 2.70 -16.81
CA CYS A 220 -2.46 2.93 -15.47
C CYS A 220 -0.94 3.14 -15.49
N ASP A 221 -0.52 4.35 -15.10
CA ASP A 221 0.88 4.74 -14.96
C ASP A 221 1.58 4.13 -13.72
N SER A 222 0.79 3.60 -12.78
CA SER A 222 1.21 3.18 -11.43
C SER A 222 1.18 1.66 -11.26
N MET A 223 1.64 0.91 -12.26
CA MET A 223 1.78 -0.55 -12.19
C MET A 223 3.14 -0.98 -11.62
N MET A 224 3.15 -2.05 -10.83
CA MET A 224 4.38 -2.59 -10.23
C MET A 224 4.45 -4.11 -10.38
N THR A 225 5.51 -4.60 -11.03
CA THR A 225 5.72 -6.04 -11.21
C THR A 225 5.86 -6.74 -9.86
N LEU A 226 4.93 -7.65 -9.56
CA LEU A 226 4.94 -8.44 -8.33
C LEU A 226 5.78 -9.71 -8.51
N LEU A 227 5.36 -10.56 -9.44
CA LEU A 227 5.97 -11.86 -9.70
C LEU A 227 6.24 -11.99 -11.20
N LEU A 228 7.46 -12.38 -11.53
CA LEU A 228 7.81 -12.82 -12.88
C LEU A 228 7.94 -14.32 -12.84
N ALA A 229 7.00 -14.99 -13.51
CA ALA A 229 7.02 -16.42 -13.69
C ALA A 229 7.74 -16.77 -15.01
N GLU A 230 8.21 -18.02 -15.13
CA GLU A 230 8.82 -18.51 -16.37
C GLU A 230 7.83 -18.45 -17.54
N GLU A 231 6.55 -18.72 -17.27
CA GLU A 231 5.46 -18.51 -18.21
C GLU A 231 4.89 -17.09 -18.05
N CYS A 232 4.96 -16.27 -19.11
CA CYS A 232 4.42 -14.90 -19.09
C CYS A 232 2.94 -14.84 -18.66
N ALA A 233 2.16 -15.90 -18.90
CA ALA A 233 0.76 -15.98 -18.53
C ALA A 233 0.50 -16.01 -17.01
N SER A 234 1.49 -16.41 -16.20
CA SER A 234 1.41 -16.47 -14.74
C SER A 234 2.16 -15.34 -14.03
N SER A 235 2.69 -14.38 -14.79
CA SER A 235 3.30 -13.18 -14.22
C SER A 235 2.23 -12.26 -13.62
N LEU A 236 2.52 -11.70 -12.44
CA LEU A 236 1.60 -10.89 -11.67
C LEU A 236 2.11 -9.46 -11.56
N VAL A 237 1.16 -8.52 -11.55
CA VAL A 237 1.38 -7.08 -11.42
C VAL A 237 0.45 -6.53 -10.34
N ILE A 238 0.92 -5.55 -9.58
CA ILE A 238 0.10 -4.74 -8.68
C ILE A 238 -0.35 -3.48 -9.45
N CYS A 239 -1.65 -3.26 -9.50
CA CYS A 239 -2.30 -2.11 -10.10
C CYS A 239 -2.81 -1.18 -9.00
N ALA A 240 -2.22 0.00 -8.90
CA ALA A 240 -2.59 0.99 -7.89
C ALA A 240 -3.69 1.94 -8.41
N ASP A 241 -4.58 1.48 -9.29
CA ASP A 241 -5.60 2.29 -9.99
C ASP A 241 -6.80 2.63 -9.10
N LYS A 242 -7.38 1.64 -8.43
CA LYS A 242 -8.61 1.76 -7.62
C LYS A 242 -8.35 1.77 -6.13
N ARG A 243 -7.35 0.98 -5.71
CA ARG A 243 -6.94 0.82 -4.31
C ARG A 243 -5.44 0.99 -4.25
N ALA A 244 -4.98 1.90 -3.40
CA ALA A 244 -3.56 2.17 -3.25
C ALA A 244 -3.27 2.83 -1.90
N ASN A 245 -1.99 2.86 -1.55
CA ASN A 245 -1.48 3.62 -0.43
C ASN A 245 -0.48 4.68 -0.92
N ILE A 246 0.31 5.24 -0.01
CA ILE A 246 1.29 6.28 -0.32
C ILE A 246 2.33 5.85 -1.38
N ALA A 247 2.67 4.57 -1.49
CA ALA A 247 3.77 4.09 -2.32
C ALA A 247 3.56 4.33 -3.82
N ARG A 248 2.32 4.53 -4.29
CA ARG A 248 2.04 4.84 -5.70
C ARG A 248 2.50 6.24 -6.13
N PHE A 249 2.68 7.16 -5.17
CA PHE A 249 2.99 8.57 -5.44
C PHE A 249 4.49 8.87 -5.39
N ILE A 250 5.33 7.86 -5.14
CA ILE A 250 6.77 8.05 -5.20
C ILE A 250 7.18 8.47 -6.60
N SER A 251 8.17 9.35 -6.74
CA SER A 251 8.65 9.77 -8.06
C SER A 251 9.73 8.85 -8.61
N GLY A 252 9.79 8.71 -9.93
CA GLY A 252 10.84 7.97 -10.60
C GLY A 252 12.05 8.83 -10.94
N ILE A 253 13.24 8.21 -11.03
CA ILE A 253 14.44 8.87 -11.58
C ILE A 253 14.46 8.81 -13.10
N ASN A 254 15.11 9.81 -13.72
CA ASN A 254 15.51 9.72 -15.11
C ASN A 254 16.73 8.80 -15.25
N ASN A 255 16.59 7.69 -15.98
CA ASN A 255 17.67 6.70 -16.16
C ASN A 255 18.69 7.08 -17.26
N HIS A 256 18.44 8.15 -18.02
CA HIS A 256 19.25 8.57 -19.16
C HIS A 256 20.23 9.69 -18.80
N THR A 257 20.00 10.41 -17.70
CA THR A 257 20.89 11.48 -17.23
C THR A 257 21.66 11.08 -15.96
N PRO A 258 22.95 11.46 -15.83
CA PRO A 258 23.72 11.20 -14.61
C PRO A 258 23.17 11.97 -13.40
N GLU A 259 22.59 13.15 -13.62
CA GLU A 259 21.92 13.95 -12.59
C GLU A 259 20.66 13.25 -12.08
N GLY A 260 19.85 12.67 -12.96
CA GLY A 260 18.66 11.91 -12.61
C GLY A 260 18.99 10.72 -11.71
N LYS A 261 20.03 9.95 -12.06
CA LYS A 261 20.50 8.82 -11.25
C LYS A 261 20.95 9.21 -9.84
N LYS A 262 21.54 10.41 -9.67
CA LYS A 262 21.98 10.92 -8.36
C LYS A 262 20.81 11.24 -7.42
N LYS A 263 19.60 11.46 -7.95
CA LYS A 263 18.40 11.74 -7.13
C LYS A 263 17.91 10.53 -6.35
N GLN A 264 18.26 9.31 -6.77
CA GLN A 264 17.76 8.09 -6.13
C GLN A 264 18.14 8.04 -4.65
N ASN A 265 17.13 7.91 -3.80
CA ASN A 265 17.30 7.81 -2.34
C ASN A 265 16.48 6.69 -1.71
N SER A 266 15.65 6.00 -2.52
CA SER A 266 14.91 4.82 -2.12
C SER A 266 14.88 3.76 -3.24
N LYS A 267 14.46 2.55 -2.88
CA LYS A 267 14.38 1.42 -3.81
C LYS A 267 13.24 0.47 -3.43
N PHE A 268 12.56 -0.04 -4.46
CA PHE A 268 11.66 -1.18 -4.32
C PHE A 268 12.45 -2.49 -4.27
N VAL A 269 12.15 -3.32 -3.27
CA VAL A 269 12.73 -4.64 -3.06
C VAL A 269 11.60 -5.66 -2.94
N ARG A 270 11.80 -6.83 -3.53
CA ARG A 270 10.84 -7.93 -3.51
C ARG A 270 11.32 -9.02 -2.57
N TYR A 271 10.43 -9.46 -1.68
CA TYR A 271 10.71 -10.51 -0.72
C TYR A 271 9.59 -11.54 -0.71
N ALA A 272 9.94 -12.80 -0.45
CA ALA A 272 8.98 -13.81 -0.09
C ALA A 272 8.70 -13.69 1.42
N VAL A 273 7.44 -13.45 1.79
CA VAL A 273 6.96 -13.39 3.17
C VAL A 273 5.83 -14.41 3.27
N ASP A 274 6.01 -15.41 4.12
CA ASP A 274 5.06 -16.52 4.31
C ASP A 274 4.68 -17.25 3.00
N GLY A 275 5.62 -17.32 2.06
CA GLY A 275 5.41 -17.96 0.75
C GLY A 275 4.79 -17.05 -0.31
N GLU A 276 4.43 -15.81 0.03
CA GLU A 276 3.86 -14.84 -0.90
C GLU A 276 4.89 -13.77 -1.30
N CYS A 277 4.85 -13.31 -2.55
CA CYS A 277 5.68 -12.20 -2.99
C CYS A 277 5.13 -10.88 -2.44
N ARG A 278 6.00 -10.03 -1.89
CA ARG A 278 5.67 -8.67 -1.45
C ARG A 278 6.69 -7.68 -1.95
N VAL A 279 6.25 -6.45 -2.23
CA VAL A 279 7.09 -5.35 -2.72
C VAL A 279 7.20 -4.28 -1.63
N PHE A 280 8.41 -3.98 -1.18
CA PHE A 280 8.67 -3.00 -0.13
C PHE A 280 9.53 -1.85 -0.65
N LEU A 281 9.18 -0.64 -0.25
CA LEU A 281 9.98 0.57 -0.46
C LEU A 281 10.91 0.78 0.73
N VAL A 282 12.21 0.90 0.46
CA VAL A 282 13.25 1.03 1.49
C VAL A 282 14.19 2.19 1.15
N ALA A 283 14.57 2.98 2.17
CA ALA A 283 15.60 4.00 2.04
C ALA A 283 16.98 3.36 1.79
N ILE A 284 17.73 3.87 0.82
CA ILE A 284 19.08 3.36 0.47
C ILE A 284 20.22 4.28 0.91
N ARG A 285 19.87 5.40 1.54
CA ARG A 285 20.74 6.35 2.22
C ARG A 285 19.90 7.13 3.24
N ASN A 286 20.55 7.95 4.05
CA ASN A 286 19.81 8.93 4.86
C ASN A 286 19.11 9.94 3.92
N ILE A 287 17.86 10.24 4.24
CA ILE A 287 16.99 11.19 3.55
C ILE A 287 16.71 12.31 4.55
N PHE A 288 16.95 13.55 4.14
CA PHE A 288 16.75 14.71 5.00
C PHE A 288 15.27 15.13 5.02
N GLU A 289 14.88 15.85 6.07
CA GLU A 289 13.57 16.51 6.12
C GLU A 289 13.41 17.47 4.92
N GLY A 290 12.23 17.48 4.31
CA GLY A 290 11.91 18.20 3.07
C GLY A 290 12.48 17.57 1.79
N GLU A 291 13.24 16.47 1.88
CA GLU A 291 13.81 15.83 0.69
C GLU A 291 12.76 14.97 -0.03
N LYS A 292 12.64 15.15 -1.35
CA LYS A 292 11.79 14.35 -2.23
C LYS A 292 12.28 12.91 -2.34
N LEU A 293 11.35 11.95 -2.31
CA LEU A 293 11.66 10.53 -2.48
C LEU A 293 11.66 10.16 -3.97
N TYR A 294 12.78 9.61 -4.42
CA TYR A 294 12.96 9.11 -5.76
C TYR A 294 13.40 7.64 -5.75
N CYS A 295 12.80 6.85 -6.62
CA CYS A 295 13.18 5.47 -6.86
C CYS A 295 13.40 5.18 -8.35
N ASN A 296 14.11 4.09 -8.64
CA ASN A 296 14.26 3.63 -10.01
C ASN A 296 13.15 2.65 -10.38
N TYR A 297 12.21 3.09 -11.22
CA TYR A 297 11.14 2.24 -11.74
C TYR A 297 11.65 1.07 -12.58
N ASN A 298 12.78 1.25 -13.26
CA ASN A 298 13.42 0.23 -14.08
C ASN A 298 14.44 -0.61 -13.30
N GLY A 299 14.30 -0.72 -11.97
CA GLY A 299 15.26 -1.41 -11.12
C GLY A 299 15.39 -2.93 -11.35
N HIS A 300 14.49 -3.52 -12.15
CA HIS A 300 14.54 -4.93 -12.54
C HIS A 300 14.25 -5.14 -14.03
N GLU A 301 13.27 -4.43 -14.59
CA GLU A 301 12.91 -4.50 -16.01
C GLU A 301 12.97 -3.10 -16.60
N ASN A 302 13.42 -2.94 -17.85
CA ASN A 302 13.47 -1.64 -18.51
C ASN A 302 12.19 -1.39 -19.31
N LYS A 303 11.04 -1.33 -18.63
CA LYS A 303 9.71 -1.22 -19.25
C LYS A 303 9.07 0.17 -19.12
N TYR A 304 9.54 0.99 -18.18
CA TYR A 304 9.02 2.34 -17.98
C TYR A 304 9.87 3.38 -18.73
N PRO A 305 9.28 4.17 -19.65
CA PRO A 305 9.99 5.28 -20.29
C PRO A 305 10.27 6.38 -19.25
N THR A 306 11.53 6.77 -19.10
CA THR A 306 11.96 7.74 -18.07
C THR A 306 12.72 8.94 -18.64
N ASP A 307 12.80 9.06 -19.97
CA ASP A 307 13.48 10.15 -20.68
C ASP A 307 12.93 11.54 -20.31
N ASN A 308 11.61 11.60 -20.07
CA ASN A 308 10.90 12.84 -19.78
C ASN A 308 10.89 13.21 -18.29
N PHE A 309 11.53 12.42 -17.41
CA PHE A 309 11.51 12.68 -15.98
C PHE A 309 12.47 13.82 -15.61
N VAL A 310 12.01 14.68 -14.70
CA VAL A 310 12.70 15.91 -14.26
C VAL A 310 13.65 15.64 -13.10
#